data_AF-A0A8S2REW4-F1
#
_entry.id   AF-A0A8S2REW4-F1
#
_cell.length_a   1.000
_cell.length_b   1.000
_cell.length_c   1.000
_cell.angle_alpha   90.00
_cell.angle_beta   90.00
_cell.angle_gamma   90.00
#
_symmetry.space_group_name_H-M   'P 1'
#
loop_
_entity.id
_entity.type
_entity.pdbx_description
1 polymer ?
#
loop_
_entity_poly.entity_id
_entity_poly.type
_entity_poly.pdbx_seq_one_letter_code
_entity_poly.pdbx_strand_id
1 'polypeptide(L)'
;MYEHSHHKTSQTEHCKTVIHTSKVTDKFSHWNGQCYNHIVEQAEMRKRSILTKIKARVVDEYISVTVIVEDEYRKAQLSYEEKRAMPFPLSPVLPPLPSDQQFVTLPAYQTTYGSELFLIYDKRKSAYGGRLLMFASEEQLNVLFQSDILFADGTFKVCPKLFEQLYVIVDLKNGEAVPVCFILTSNRRYESYEVLFRCLKKMAIHMGYELKPSTIVCDFERAFINAVVKELPNTAVTGCWFHFTQSCYRNIQKLRLMNLYDNDIDSRDLLCSFMGLALLPIARIQEALQILKLHVAASPHSKELKCFVSYFKTQNHRIYTRVIQPHANLWRFFTMFKARG
;
A
#
# COMPACT_ATOMS: atom_id res chain seq x y z
N MET A 1 13.34 -22.49 -55.46
CA MET A 1 13.73 -23.23 -54.23
C MET A 1 12.64 -23.01 -53.20
N TYR A 2 11.92 -24.08 -52.84
CA TYR A 2 10.85 -24.05 -51.84
C TYR A 2 11.47 -24.38 -50.48
N GLU A 3 11.29 -23.51 -49.50
CA GLU A 3 11.67 -23.78 -48.10
C GLU A 3 10.46 -24.34 -47.36
N HIS A 4 10.69 -25.40 -46.60
CA HIS A 4 9.70 -26.11 -45.81
C HIS A 4 9.61 -25.49 -44.40
N SER A 5 8.43 -25.02 -43.99
CA SER A 5 8.14 -24.71 -42.60
C SER A 5 7.44 -25.89 -41.92
N HIS A 6 8.15 -26.55 -41.00
CA HIS A 6 7.59 -27.63 -40.19
C HIS A 6 7.20 -27.09 -38.80
N HIS A 7 5.92 -27.15 -38.45
CA HIS A 7 5.46 -26.95 -37.08
C HIS A 7 5.15 -28.30 -36.41
N LYS A 8 5.94 -28.67 -35.39
CA LYS A 8 5.82 -29.92 -34.63
C LYS A 8 5.04 -29.70 -33.33
N THR A 9 4.12 -30.62 -33.03
CA THR A 9 3.59 -30.90 -31.68
C THR A 9 3.63 -32.41 -31.48
N SER A 10 3.72 -32.90 -30.25
CA SER A 10 4.11 -34.29 -29.93
C SER A 10 3.21 -35.43 -30.46
N GLN A 11 2.05 -35.15 -31.06
CA GLN A 11 1.22 -36.14 -31.78
C GLN A 11 1.32 -36.07 -33.32
N THR A 12 2.09 -35.13 -33.86
CA THR A 12 2.13 -34.82 -35.31
C THR A 12 3.31 -35.43 -36.05
N GLU A 13 4.09 -36.33 -35.43
CA GLU A 13 5.38 -36.78 -36.00
C GLU A 13 5.25 -37.60 -37.30
N HIS A 14 4.03 -37.96 -37.72
CA HIS A 14 3.81 -38.80 -38.90
C HIS A 14 2.75 -38.27 -39.89
N CYS A 15 2.33 -37.00 -39.81
CA CYS A 15 1.42 -36.42 -40.80
C CYS A 15 2.16 -36.08 -42.10
N LYS A 16 1.80 -36.73 -43.20
CA LYS A 16 2.45 -36.52 -44.51
C LYS A 16 1.74 -35.47 -45.40
N THR A 17 0.60 -34.94 -44.94
CA THR A 17 -0.14 -33.87 -45.61
C THR A 17 0.70 -32.60 -45.77
N VAL A 18 0.84 -32.09 -47.00
CA VAL A 18 1.53 -30.84 -47.30
C VAL A 18 0.59 -29.89 -48.06
N ILE A 19 0.47 -28.67 -47.54
CA ILE A 19 -0.23 -27.56 -48.20
C ILE A 19 0.82 -26.64 -48.82
N HIS A 20 0.60 -26.27 -50.08
CA HIS A 20 1.41 -25.28 -50.78
C HIS A 20 0.69 -23.93 -50.83
N THR A 21 1.39 -22.86 -50.47
CA THR A 21 0.89 -21.48 -50.59
C THR A 21 1.72 -20.70 -51.60
N SER A 22 1.09 -19.73 -52.28
CA SER A 22 1.74 -18.86 -53.25
C SER A 22 2.47 -17.73 -52.54
N LYS A 23 3.80 -17.63 -52.72
CA LYS A 23 4.63 -16.56 -52.12
C LYS A 23 4.23 -15.13 -52.53
N VAL A 24 3.52 -14.98 -53.66
CA VAL A 24 3.15 -13.66 -54.20
C VAL A 24 1.81 -13.17 -53.65
N THR A 25 0.89 -14.09 -53.33
CA THR A 25 -0.47 -13.74 -52.91
C THR A 25 -0.80 -14.16 -51.49
N ASP A 26 0.10 -14.93 -50.86
CA ASP A 26 -0.08 -15.58 -49.56
C ASP A 26 -1.35 -16.45 -49.45
N LYS A 27 -1.92 -16.82 -50.60
CA LYS A 27 -3.11 -17.66 -50.71
C LYS A 27 -2.74 -19.12 -50.91
N PHE A 28 -3.64 -19.99 -50.45
CA PHE A 28 -3.63 -21.42 -50.75
C PHE A 28 -3.50 -21.64 -52.25
N SER A 29 -2.56 -22.51 -52.66
CA SER A 29 -2.39 -22.91 -54.06
C SER A 29 -2.95 -24.31 -54.30
N HIS A 30 -2.38 -25.33 -53.65
CA HIS A 30 -2.82 -26.72 -53.79
C HIS A 30 -2.30 -27.58 -52.63
N TRP A 31 -2.80 -28.81 -52.55
CA TRP A 31 -2.47 -29.80 -51.51
C TRP A 31 -1.95 -31.09 -52.17
N ASN A 32 -1.02 -31.78 -51.51
CA ASN A 32 -0.35 -32.98 -52.02
C ASN A 32 -1.20 -34.27 -52.04
N GLY A 33 -2.52 -34.17 -51.79
CA GLY A 33 -3.45 -35.30 -51.89
C GLY A 33 -3.44 -36.28 -50.71
N GLN A 34 -2.66 -36.04 -49.65
CA GLN A 34 -2.57 -36.93 -48.48
C GLN A 34 -3.42 -36.45 -47.31
N CYS A 35 -4.32 -37.28 -46.81
CA CYS A 35 -5.25 -36.93 -45.74
C CYS A 35 -4.56 -36.77 -44.37
N TYR A 36 -5.05 -35.84 -43.55
CA TYR A 36 -4.62 -35.70 -42.16
C TYR A 36 -4.87 -36.98 -41.37
N ASN A 37 -3.87 -37.41 -40.60
CA ASN A 37 -3.95 -38.58 -39.72
C ASN A 37 -4.10 -38.20 -38.24
N HIS A 38 -4.46 -36.95 -37.96
CA HIS A 38 -4.68 -36.44 -36.61
C HIS A 38 -5.89 -35.51 -36.60
N ILE A 39 -6.55 -35.45 -35.45
CA ILE A 39 -7.62 -34.49 -35.21
C ILE A 39 -6.95 -33.15 -34.86
N VAL A 40 -7.44 -32.07 -35.47
CA VAL A 40 -6.97 -30.73 -35.11
C VAL A 40 -7.68 -30.31 -33.83
N GLU A 41 -6.93 -30.24 -32.73
CA GLU A 41 -7.46 -29.75 -31.46
C GLU A 41 -7.62 -28.23 -31.54
N GLN A 42 -8.88 -27.77 -31.66
CA GLN A 42 -9.20 -26.35 -31.83
C GLN A 42 -8.66 -25.49 -30.67
N ALA A 43 -8.63 -26.04 -29.46
CA ALA A 43 -8.08 -25.37 -28.28
C ALA A 43 -6.59 -25.04 -28.43
N GLU A 44 -5.79 -25.97 -28.97
CA GLU A 44 -4.34 -25.78 -29.16
C GLU A 44 -4.05 -24.77 -30.29
N MET A 45 -4.85 -24.76 -31.36
CA MET A 45 -4.74 -23.72 -32.40
C MET A 45 -5.10 -22.33 -31.86
N ARG A 46 -6.18 -22.23 -31.08
CA ARG A 46 -6.61 -20.98 -30.44
C ARG A 46 -5.52 -20.45 -29.51
N LYS A 47 -4.94 -21.31 -28.68
CA LYS A 47 -3.79 -21.01 -27.80
C LYS A 47 -2.59 -20.45 -28.57
N ARG A 48 -2.19 -21.11 -29.67
CA ARG A 48 -1.07 -20.65 -30.51
C ARG A 48 -1.33 -19.30 -31.15
N SER A 49 -2.54 -19.06 -31.67
CA SER A 49 -2.91 -17.78 -32.28
C SER A 49 -2.76 -16.62 -31.29
N ILE A 50 -3.26 -16.80 -30.05
CA ILE A 50 -3.17 -15.79 -28.99
C ILE A 50 -1.70 -15.54 -28.61
N LEU A 51 -0.90 -16.60 -28.46
CA LEU A 51 0.53 -16.46 -28.15
C LEU A 51 1.31 -15.74 -29.26
N THR A 52 0.97 -15.96 -30.52
CA THR A 52 1.59 -15.24 -31.64
C THR A 52 1.29 -13.75 -31.58
N LYS A 53 0.04 -13.37 -31.25
CA LYS A 53 -0.34 -11.96 -31.06
C LYS A 53 0.42 -11.32 -29.91
N ILE A 54 0.50 -12.00 -28.77
CA ILE A 54 1.26 -11.53 -27.61
C ILE A 54 2.73 -11.32 -27.99
N LYS A 55 3.36 -12.29 -28.67
CA LYS A 55 4.77 -12.18 -29.10
C LYS A 55 5.01 -11.00 -30.05
N ALA A 56 4.12 -10.78 -31.02
CA ALA A 56 4.23 -9.64 -31.93
C ALA A 56 4.16 -8.31 -31.16
N ARG A 57 3.18 -8.18 -30.27
CA ARG A 57 3.00 -6.97 -29.45
C ARG A 57 4.15 -6.73 -28.48
N VAL A 58 4.74 -7.79 -27.91
CA VAL A 58 5.92 -7.66 -27.03
C VAL A 58 7.15 -7.11 -27.77
N VAL A 59 7.26 -7.34 -29.08
CA VAL A 59 8.36 -6.81 -29.89
C VAL A 59 8.12 -5.34 -30.26
N ASP A 60 6.88 -4.99 -30.59
CA ASP A 60 6.55 -3.67 -31.14
C ASP A 60 6.12 -2.64 -30.07
N GLU A 61 5.60 -3.08 -28.91
CA GLU A 61 5.02 -2.21 -27.89
C GLU A 61 5.93 -2.08 -26.66
N TYR A 62 6.18 -0.83 -26.25
CA TYR A 62 6.99 -0.49 -25.07
C TYR A 62 6.17 -0.50 -23.76
N ILE A 63 5.38 -1.56 -23.54
CA ILE A 63 4.56 -1.76 -22.34
C ILE A 63 4.83 -3.13 -21.70
N SER A 64 4.50 -3.30 -20.42
CA SER A 64 4.76 -4.54 -19.68
C SER A 64 4.11 -5.76 -20.35
N VAL A 65 4.87 -6.85 -20.46
CA VAL A 65 4.39 -8.14 -20.96
C VAL A 65 3.12 -8.59 -20.23
N THR A 66 3.02 -8.35 -18.93
CA THR A 66 1.81 -8.70 -18.14
C THR A 66 0.57 -7.95 -18.63
N VAL A 67 0.71 -6.67 -18.97
CA VAL A 67 -0.40 -5.84 -19.49
C VAL A 67 -0.83 -6.33 -20.87
N ILE A 68 0.14 -6.61 -21.76
CA ILE A 68 -0.13 -7.17 -23.09
C ILE A 68 -0.88 -8.50 -22.97
N VAL A 69 -0.45 -9.36 -22.04
CA VAL A 69 -1.02 -10.70 -21.82
C VAL A 69 -2.43 -10.61 -21.27
N GLU A 70 -2.66 -9.79 -20.25
CA GLU A 70 -4.00 -9.61 -19.68
C GLU A 70 -4.98 -9.02 -20.68
N ASP A 71 -4.52 -8.06 -21.49
CA ASP A 71 -5.33 -7.44 -22.54
C ASP A 71 -5.65 -8.44 -23.67
N GLU A 72 -4.68 -9.21 -24.16
CA GLU A 72 -4.92 -10.26 -25.16
C GLU A 72 -5.81 -11.38 -24.61
N TYR A 73 -5.68 -11.76 -23.34
CA TYR A 73 -6.56 -12.76 -22.71
C TYR A 73 -7.99 -12.23 -22.57
N ARG A 74 -8.15 -10.94 -22.27
CA ARG A 74 -9.46 -10.27 -22.21
C ARG A 74 -10.10 -10.22 -23.59
N LYS A 75 -9.35 -9.78 -24.61
CA LYS A 75 -9.80 -9.74 -26.02
C LYS A 75 -10.17 -11.13 -26.53
N ALA A 76 -9.42 -12.16 -26.14
CA ALA A 76 -9.68 -13.54 -26.52
C ALA A 76 -10.84 -14.21 -25.77
N GLN A 77 -11.42 -13.54 -24.76
CA GLN A 77 -12.53 -14.04 -23.93
C GLN A 77 -12.26 -15.44 -23.35
N LEU A 78 -11.07 -15.65 -22.80
CA LEU A 78 -10.67 -16.95 -22.25
C LEU A 78 -11.37 -17.24 -20.92
N SER A 79 -11.82 -18.48 -20.74
CA SER A 79 -12.29 -19.01 -19.45
C SER A 79 -11.14 -19.12 -18.44
N TYR A 80 -11.46 -19.32 -17.16
CA TYR A 80 -10.45 -19.51 -16.12
C TYR A 80 -9.57 -20.75 -16.38
N GLU A 81 -10.17 -21.84 -16.84
CA GLU A 81 -9.47 -23.10 -17.15
C GLU A 81 -8.56 -22.93 -18.38
N GLU A 82 -9.02 -22.23 -19.41
CA GLU A 82 -8.21 -21.91 -20.59
C GLU A 82 -7.01 -21.03 -20.22
N LYS A 83 -7.20 -20.01 -19.38
CA LYS A 83 -6.10 -19.16 -18.88
C LYS A 83 -5.02 -19.95 -18.15
N ARG A 84 -5.43 -20.94 -17.36
CA ARG A 84 -4.51 -21.80 -16.59
C ARG A 84 -3.72 -22.76 -17.50
N ALA A 85 -4.26 -23.11 -18.67
CA ALA A 85 -3.61 -23.95 -19.67
C ALA A 85 -2.69 -23.17 -20.63
N MET A 86 -2.72 -21.83 -20.60
CA MET A 86 -1.80 -21.00 -21.37
C MET A 86 -0.39 -21.07 -20.74
N PRO A 87 0.68 -21.15 -21.54
CA PRO A 87 2.04 -21.04 -21.02
C PRO A 87 2.18 -19.60 -20.51
N PHE A 88 2.55 -19.41 -19.25
CA PHE A 88 2.95 -18.09 -18.79
C PHE A 88 4.07 -17.60 -19.70
N PRO A 89 3.92 -16.47 -20.41
CA PRO A 89 5.05 -15.86 -21.07
C PRO A 89 6.07 -15.60 -19.97
N LEU A 90 7.31 -16.06 -20.22
CA LEU A 90 8.42 -15.81 -19.32
C LEU A 90 8.36 -14.34 -18.94
N SER A 91 8.14 -14.07 -17.66
CA SER A 91 8.28 -12.73 -17.10
C SER A 91 9.57 -12.15 -17.69
N PRO A 92 9.62 -10.87 -18.11
CA PRO A 92 10.90 -10.24 -18.39
C PRO A 92 11.83 -10.63 -17.25
N VAL A 93 12.98 -11.22 -17.56
CA VAL A 93 13.90 -11.79 -16.56
C VAL A 93 14.13 -10.70 -15.54
N LEU A 94 13.43 -10.78 -14.41
CA LEU A 94 13.51 -9.75 -13.40
C LEU A 94 14.95 -9.80 -12.91
N PRO A 95 15.61 -8.65 -12.75
CA PRO A 95 16.93 -8.66 -12.16
C PRO A 95 16.86 -9.37 -10.81
N PRO A 96 17.91 -10.12 -10.44
CA PRO A 96 17.95 -10.75 -9.12
C PRO A 96 17.71 -9.68 -8.05
N LEU A 97 16.98 -10.06 -7.00
CA LEU A 97 16.72 -9.15 -5.90
C LEU A 97 18.05 -8.64 -5.33
N PRO A 98 18.17 -7.33 -5.08
CA PRO A 98 19.35 -6.77 -4.45
C PRO A 98 19.69 -7.46 -3.12
N SER A 99 20.98 -7.74 -2.91
CA SER A 99 21.50 -8.34 -1.67
C SER A 99 21.70 -7.32 -0.55
N ASP A 100 21.96 -6.07 -0.92
CA ASP A 100 22.23 -4.98 0.01
C ASP A 100 21.71 -3.67 -0.57
N GLN A 101 21.70 -2.62 0.24
CA GLN A 101 21.16 -1.35 -0.18
C GLN A 101 21.91 -0.72 -1.36
N GLN A 102 23.16 -1.10 -1.68
CA GLN A 102 24.08 -0.48 -2.67
C GLN A 102 23.66 -0.63 -4.12
N PHE A 103 22.57 -1.33 -4.40
CA PHE A 103 22.04 -1.51 -5.75
C PHE A 103 21.80 -0.18 -6.49
N VAL A 104 21.97 -0.22 -7.80
CA VAL A 104 21.63 0.87 -8.71
C VAL A 104 20.16 0.73 -9.12
N THR A 105 19.40 1.82 -9.00
CA THR A 105 18.01 1.83 -9.47
C THR A 105 18.02 1.98 -10.99
N LEU A 106 17.64 0.94 -11.73
CA LEU A 106 17.63 0.98 -13.20
C LEU A 106 16.65 2.05 -13.71
N PRO A 107 16.93 2.75 -14.83
CA PRO A 107 16.07 3.81 -15.36
C PRO A 107 14.61 3.37 -15.55
N ALA A 108 14.37 2.13 -15.98
CA ALA A 108 13.03 1.57 -16.15
C ALA A 108 12.19 1.48 -14.86
N TYR A 109 12.82 1.58 -13.68
CA TYR A 109 12.14 1.61 -12.38
C TYR A 109 12.09 3.01 -11.76
N GLN A 110 12.57 4.03 -12.47
CA GLN A 110 12.53 5.41 -12.01
C GLN A 110 11.31 6.17 -12.53
N THR A 111 10.62 5.64 -13.53
CA THR A 111 9.46 6.27 -14.17
C THR A 111 8.19 5.45 -14.02
N THR A 112 7.03 6.10 -14.16
CA THR A 112 5.72 5.44 -14.29
C THR A 112 5.61 4.69 -15.62
N TYR A 113 4.55 3.92 -15.81
CA TYR A 113 4.22 3.33 -17.12
C TYR A 113 3.95 4.39 -18.21
N GLY A 114 3.59 5.61 -17.82
CA GLY A 114 3.46 6.76 -18.71
C GLY A 114 4.80 7.46 -19.02
N SER A 115 5.93 6.89 -18.59
CA SER A 115 7.28 7.47 -18.73
C SER A 115 7.52 8.78 -17.96
N GLU A 116 6.68 9.07 -16.97
CA GLU A 116 6.86 10.24 -16.09
C GLU A 116 7.83 9.90 -14.96
N LEU A 117 8.66 10.86 -14.54
CA LEU A 117 9.55 10.65 -13.39
C LEU A 117 8.73 10.34 -12.13
N PHE A 118 9.08 9.24 -11.47
CA PHE A 118 8.41 8.78 -10.25
C PHE A 118 9.37 8.70 -9.07
N LEU A 119 10.61 8.24 -9.29
CA LEU A 119 11.66 8.28 -8.26
C LEU A 119 12.24 9.70 -8.17
N ILE A 120 11.72 10.49 -7.23
CA ILE A 120 12.07 11.91 -7.05
C ILE A 120 13.26 12.12 -6.11
N TYR A 121 13.59 11.13 -5.29
CA TYR A 121 14.76 11.20 -4.41
C TYR A 121 15.37 9.81 -4.22
N ASP A 122 16.68 9.72 -4.45
CA ASP A 122 17.49 8.54 -4.17
C ASP A 122 18.87 8.98 -3.69
N LYS A 123 19.07 8.97 -2.37
CA LYS A 123 20.37 9.30 -1.79
C LYS A 123 20.72 8.36 -0.65
N ARG A 124 22.02 8.24 -0.45
CA ARG A 124 22.65 7.63 0.71
C ARG A 124 23.44 8.70 1.42
N LYS A 125 23.27 8.84 2.73
CA LYS A 125 24.19 9.67 3.52
C LYS A 125 24.50 9.00 4.84
N SER A 126 25.75 9.11 5.26
CA SER A 126 26.19 8.74 6.61
C SER A 126 25.39 9.49 7.67
N ALA A 127 25.07 10.76 7.41
CA ALA A 127 24.35 11.65 8.33
C ALA A 127 23.02 11.09 8.87
N TYR A 128 22.29 10.29 8.09
CA TYR A 128 21.07 9.62 8.53
C TYR A 128 21.16 8.09 8.49
N GLY A 129 22.36 7.54 8.24
CA GLY A 129 22.65 6.12 8.40
C GLY A 129 21.85 5.19 7.48
N GLY A 130 21.90 5.41 6.16
CA GLY A 130 21.33 4.48 5.18
C GLY A 130 20.98 5.13 3.84
N ARG A 131 20.08 4.48 3.10
CA ARG A 131 19.45 4.97 1.87
C ARG A 131 18.03 5.46 2.13
N LEU A 132 17.64 6.55 1.49
CA LEU A 132 16.27 7.04 1.48
C LEU A 132 15.82 7.16 0.03
N LEU A 133 14.71 6.50 -0.29
CA LEU A 133 14.06 6.57 -1.60
C LEU A 133 12.70 7.23 -1.45
N MET A 134 12.36 8.20 -2.30
CA MET A 134 11.04 8.81 -2.36
C MET A 134 10.47 8.67 -3.75
N PHE A 135 9.19 8.30 -3.82
CA PHE A 135 8.45 8.16 -5.05
C PHE A 135 7.18 9.00 -5.00
N ALA A 136 7.00 9.84 -6.00
CA ALA A 136 5.74 10.52 -6.29
C ALA A 136 5.78 11.06 -7.73
N SER A 137 4.65 11.12 -8.41
CA SER A 137 4.51 11.88 -9.65
C SER A 137 4.37 13.38 -9.35
N GLU A 138 4.53 14.21 -10.38
CA GLU A 138 4.30 15.66 -10.26
C GLU A 138 2.87 15.98 -9.83
N GLU A 139 1.86 15.25 -10.35
CA GLU A 139 0.46 15.41 -9.94
C GLU A 139 0.24 15.08 -8.46
N GLN A 140 0.87 14.00 -7.97
CA GLN A 140 0.80 13.64 -6.57
C GLN A 140 1.45 14.69 -5.66
N LEU A 141 2.59 15.25 -6.07
CA LEU A 141 3.24 16.34 -5.34
C LEU A 141 2.38 17.62 -5.33
N ASN A 142 1.74 17.94 -6.46
CA ASN A 142 0.79 19.06 -6.53
C ASN A 142 -0.35 18.91 -5.52
N VAL A 143 -0.89 17.70 -5.36
CA VAL A 143 -1.90 17.42 -4.33
C VAL A 143 -1.28 17.59 -2.94
N LEU A 144 -0.14 16.93 -2.66
CA LEU A 144 0.54 16.96 -1.37
C LEU A 144 0.80 18.38 -0.86
N PHE A 145 1.26 19.29 -1.73
CA PHE A 145 1.61 20.66 -1.35
C PHE A 145 0.40 21.57 -1.14
N GLN A 146 -0.77 21.18 -1.64
CA GLN A 146 -2.03 21.92 -1.47
C GLN A 146 -2.91 21.33 -0.36
N SER A 147 -2.61 20.12 0.12
CA SER A 147 -3.33 19.46 1.19
C SER A 147 -3.27 20.24 2.51
N ASP A 148 -4.46 20.50 3.08
CA ASP A 148 -4.58 21.09 4.41
C ASP A 148 -4.33 20.06 5.53
N ILE A 149 -4.77 18.82 5.30
CA ILE A 149 -4.59 17.69 6.22
C ILE A 149 -3.88 16.56 5.49
N LEU A 150 -2.72 16.16 6.01
CA LEU A 150 -1.98 15.00 5.51
C LEU A 150 -2.03 13.86 6.51
N PHE A 151 -2.11 12.64 6.01
CA PHE A 151 -2.02 11.42 6.80
C PHE A 151 -0.70 10.73 6.46
N ALA A 152 0.06 10.32 7.47
CA ALA A 152 1.32 9.62 7.30
C ALA A 152 1.29 8.30 8.06
N ASP A 153 1.46 7.20 7.35
CA ASP A 153 1.49 5.87 7.96
C ASP A 153 2.72 5.08 7.52
N GLY A 154 3.34 4.40 8.46
CA GLY A 154 4.53 3.60 8.24
C GLY A 154 4.19 2.11 8.26
N THR A 155 4.31 1.43 7.13
CA THR A 155 4.01 0.01 6.97
C THR A 155 5.27 -0.86 6.92
N PHE A 156 5.24 -1.97 7.66
CA PHE A 156 6.38 -2.89 7.85
C PHE A 156 6.24 -4.18 7.05
N LYS A 157 5.01 -4.73 6.96
CA LYS A 157 4.78 -6.06 6.36
C LYS A 157 5.08 -6.12 4.87
N VAL A 158 4.88 -5.00 4.18
CA VAL A 158 5.11 -4.87 2.73
C VAL A 158 6.44 -4.20 2.42
N CYS A 159 7.23 -3.85 3.44
CA CYS A 159 8.51 -3.19 3.25
C CYS A 159 9.53 -4.19 2.67
N PRO A 160 10.27 -3.83 1.61
CA PRO A 160 11.35 -4.67 1.09
C PRO A 160 12.41 -4.94 2.17
N LYS A 161 12.96 -6.16 2.22
CA LYS A 161 13.90 -6.62 3.28
C LYS A 161 15.11 -5.71 3.54
N LEU A 162 15.49 -4.92 2.54
CA LEU A 162 16.63 -4.00 2.65
C LEU A 162 16.28 -2.68 3.34
N PHE A 163 15.02 -2.41 3.63
CA PHE A 163 14.54 -1.21 4.31
C PHE A 163 13.80 -1.61 5.59
N GLU A 164 13.76 -0.71 6.56
CA GLU A 164 13.04 -0.97 7.82
C GLU A 164 11.56 -0.64 7.71
N GLN A 165 11.21 0.37 6.90
CA GLN A 165 9.84 0.86 6.81
C GLN A 165 9.55 1.51 5.46
N LEU A 166 8.31 1.34 5.00
CA LEU A 166 7.71 2.12 3.93
C LEU A 166 6.73 3.12 4.55
N TYR A 167 7.02 4.40 4.45
CA TYR A 167 6.05 5.45 4.76
C TYR A 167 5.20 5.78 3.54
N VAL A 168 3.93 6.03 3.77
CA VAL A 168 2.99 6.53 2.77
C VAL A 168 2.37 7.80 3.32
N ILE A 169 2.54 8.90 2.58
CA ILE A 169 1.81 10.14 2.81
C ILE A 169 0.55 10.10 1.94
N VAL A 170 -0.58 10.40 2.54
CA VAL A 170 -1.92 10.28 1.98
C VAL A 170 -2.67 11.59 2.17
N ASP A 171 -3.38 12.00 1.14
CA ASP A 171 -4.38 13.08 1.18
C ASP A 171 -5.79 12.48 1.19
N LEU A 172 -6.77 13.19 1.75
CA LEU A 172 -8.18 12.84 1.63
C LEU A 172 -8.85 13.75 0.58
N LYS A 173 -8.85 13.30 -0.67
CA LYS A 173 -9.47 14.03 -1.77
C LYS A 173 -10.89 13.53 -1.97
N ASN A 174 -11.89 14.41 -1.82
CA ASN A 174 -13.31 14.07 -1.95
C ASN A 174 -13.78 12.89 -1.07
N GLY A 175 -13.15 12.70 0.10
CA GLY A 175 -13.45 11.59 1.02
C GLY A 175 -12.72 10.28 0.68
N GLU A 176 -11.92 10.26 -0.38
CA GLU A 176 -11.10 9.10 -0.76
C GLU A 176 -9.64 9.29 -0.32
N ALA A 177 -9.05 8.22 0.19
CA ALA A 177 -7.64 8.19 0.58
C ALA A 177 -6.76 8.02 -0.66
N VAL A 178 -6.01 9.07 -1.01
CA VAL A 178 -5.12 9.10 -2.16
C VAL A 178 -3.67 9.11 -1.69
N PRO A 179 -2.87 8.05 -1.94
CA PRO A 179 -1.44 8.07 -1.70
C PRO A 179 -0.76 9.11 -2.61
N VAL A 180 -0.05 10.05 -1.99
CA VAL A 180 0.60 11.17 -2.66
C VAL A 180 2.13 11.14 -2.55
N CYS A 181 2.70 10.33 -1.64
CA CYS A 181 4.14 10.08 -1.64
C CYS A 181 4.45 8.76 -0.94
N PHE A 182 5.35 7.98 -1.53
CA PHE A 182 5.87 6.73 -0.95
C PHE A 182 7.33 6.93 -0.59
N ILE A 183 7.72 6.56 0.63
CA ILE A 183 9.09 6.76 1.14
C ILE A 183 9.63 5.46 1.73
N LEU A 184 10.71 4.93 1.18
CA LEU A 184 11.46 3.84 1.80
C LEU A 184 12.57 4.40 2.67
N THR A 185 12.55 4.05 3.96
CA THR A 185 13.56 4.46 4.93
C THR A 185 14.35 3.26 5.42
N SER A 186 15.67 3.43 5.53
CA SER A 186 16.57 2.39 6.02
C SER A 186 16.51 2.21 7.54
N ASN A 187 15.91 3.17 8.24
CA ASN A 187 15.83 3.21 9.68
C ASN A 187 14.72 4.17 10.11
N ARG A 188 14.40 4.13 11.40
CA ARG A 188 13.40 4.97 12.08
C ARG A 188 13.99 6.10 12.90
N ARG A 189 15.06 6.72 12.37
CA ARG A 189 15.76 7.80 13.05
C ARG A 189 15.20 9.15 12.68
N TYR A 190 15.31 10.07 13.61
CA TYR A 190 14.87 11.45 13.45
C TYR A 190 15.52 12.13 12.23
N GLU A 191 16.81 11.90 12.01
CA GLU A 191 17.59 12.47 10.91
C GLU A 191 17.06 12.04 9.54
N SER A 192 16.55 10.82 9.42
CA SER A 192 15.94 10.30 8.19
C SER A 192 14.67 11.09 7.84
N TYR A 193 13.80 11.32 8.83
CA TYR A 193 12.57 12.11 8.64
C TYR A 193 12.84 13.59 8.46
N GLU A 194 13.86 14.12 9.13
CA GLU A 194 14.30 15.50 8.94
C GLU A 194 14.70 15.74 7.47
N VAL A 195 15.48 14.82 6.89
CA VAL A 195 15.87 14.89 5.48
C VAL A 195 14.67 14.72 4.54
N LEU A 196 13.74 13.82 4.87
CA LEU A 196 12.49 13.62 4.12
C LEU A 196 11.73 14.96 3.99
N PHE A 197 11.42 15.62 5.11
CA PHE A 197 10.65 16.87 5.08
C PHE A 197 11.44 18.03 4.46
N ARG A 198 12.76 18.09 4.64
CA ARG A 198 13.60 19.07 3.92
C ARG A 198 13.55 18.86 2.41
N CYS A 199 13.52 17.61 1.96
CA CYS A 199 13.40 17.30 0.54
C CYS A 199 12.05 17.76 0.00
N LEU A 200 10.95 17.41 0.66
CA LEU A 200 9.61 17.84 0.28
C LEU A 200 9.49 19.38 0.23
N LYS A 201 10.02 20.10 1.23
CA LYS A 201 10.03 21.57 1.23
C LYS A 201 10.78 22.16 0.03
N LYS A 202 11.94 21.61 -0.32
CA LYS A 202 12.71 22.08 -1.48
C LYS A 202 11.93 21.85 -2.78
N MET A 203 11.30 20.71 -2.93
CA MET A 203 10.48 20.39 -4.11
C MET A 203 9.25 21.31 -4.19
N ALA A 204 8.58 21.58 -3.07
CA ALA A 204 7.48 22.54 -3.01
C ALA A 204 7.91 23.91 -3.55
N ILE A 205 9.04 24.45 -3.06
CA ILE A 205 9.59 25.74 -3.53
C ILE A 205 9.88 25.72 -5.03
N HIS A 206 10.47 24.63 -5.55
CA HIS A 206 10.78 24.51 -6.98
C HIS A 206 9.52 24.47 -7.85
N MET A 207 8.42 23.94 -7.33
CA MET A 207 7.12 23.87 -8.00
C MET A 207 6.24 25.10 -7.75
N GLY A 208 6.76 26.14 -7.08
CA GLY A 208 6.00 27.37 -6.78
C GLY A 208 5.01 27.26 -5.62
N TYR A 209 5.15 26.22 -4.79
CA TYR A 209 4.34 25.99 -3.59
C TYR A 209 5.13 26.21 -2.30
N GLU A 210 4.40 26.18 -1.19
CA GLU A 210 4.95 26.10 0.16
C GLU A 210 4.35 24.85 0.82
N LEU A 211 5.19 23.99 1.40
CA LEU A 211 4.70 22.85 2.18
C LEU A 211 4.23 23.35 3.56
N LYS A 212 2.93 23.57 3.70
CA LYS A 212 2.32 24.13 4.93
C LYS A 212 0.95 23.50 5.26
N PRO A 213 0.88 22.18 5.46
CA PRO A 213 -0.36 21.57 5.94
C PRO A 213 -0.72 22.13 7.32
N SER A 214 -2.00 22.40 7.56
CA SER A 214 -2.49 22.79 8.88
C SER A 214 -2.34 21.64 9.89
N THR A 215 -2.57 20.40 9.44
CA THR A 215 -2.47 19.20 10.30
C THR A 215 -1.77 18.05 9.59
N ILE A 216 -0.89 17.35 10.32
CA ILE A 216 -0.39 16.02 9.95
C ILE A 216 -0.89 15.01 10.97
N VAL A 217 -1.60 14.00 10.48
CA VAL A 217 -2.09 12.86 11.26
C VAL A 217 -1.12 11.71 11.04
N CYS A 218 -0.45 11.25 12.09
CA CYS A 218 0.54 10.18 11.99
C CYS A 218 0.36 9.12 13.08
N ASP A 219 1.14 8.04 12.98
CA ASP A 219 1.34 7.14 14.11
C ASP A 219 2.07 7.85 15.28
N PHE A 220 2.30 7.11 16.37
CA PHE A 220 2.95 7.66 17.57
C PHE A 220 4.47 7.57 17.52
N GLU A 221 5.06 7.52 16.32
CA GLU A 221 6.51 7.44 16.17
C GLU A 221 7.18 8.76 16.55
N ARG A 222 7.91 8.75 17.66
CA ARG A 222 8.48 9.95 18.27
C ARG A 222 9.51 10.65 17.36
N ALA A 223 10.29 9.87 16.62
CA ALA A 223 11.27 10.38 15.68
C ALA A 223 10.60 11.16 14.53
N PHE A 224 9.52 10.61 13.96
CA PHE A 224 8.72 11.26 12.92
C PHE A 224 8.08 12.55 13.45
N ILE A 225 7.39 12.48 14.60
CA ILE A 225 6.74 13.63 15.24
C ILE A 225 7.73 14.77 15.46
N ASN A 226 8.92 14.47 16.00
CA ASN A 226 9.94 15.48 16.26
C ASN A 226 10.45 16.13 14.96
N ALA A 227 10.56 15.36 13.87
CA ALA A 227 10.98 15.88 12.58
C ALA A 227 9.93 16.81 11.99
N VAL A 228 8.64 16.46 12.07
CA VAL A 228 7.53 17.34 11.67
C VAL A 228 7.57 18.64 12.47
N VAL A 229 7.65 18.57 13.80
CA VAL A 229 7.67 19.77 14.66
C VAL A 229 8.84 20.70 14.32
N LYS A 230 10.01 20.16 13.98
CA LYS A 230 11.15 20.98 13.58
C LYS A 230 10.98 21.57 12.19
N GLU A 231 10.61 20.74 11.21
CA GLU A 231 10.66 21.12 9.81
C GLU A 231 9.40 21.88 9.36
N LEU A 232 8.28 21.71 10.07
CA LEU A 232 6.95 22.30 9.83
C LEU A 232 6.37 22.85 11.17
N PRO A 233 6.95 23.93 11.74
CA PRO A 233 6.63 24.39 13.10
C PRO A 233 5.19 24.90 13.26
N ASN A 234 4.54 25.29 12.17
CA ASN A 234 3.15 25.78 12.17
C ASN A 234 2.12 24.68 11.93
N THR A 235 2.55 23.43 11.73
CA THR A 235 1.67 22.28 11.49
C THR A 235 1.30 21.61 12.81
N ALA A 236 0.01 21.41 13.05
CA ALA A 236 -0.46 20.60 14.16
C ALA A 236 -0.13 19.12 13.92
N VAL A 237 0.53 18.47 14.88
CA VAL A 237 0.82 17.03 14.81
C VAL A 237 -0.18 16.26 15.65
N THR A 238 -0.91 15.38 14.97
CA THR A 238 -2.05 14.67 15.51
C THR A 238 -1.84 13.17 15.41
N GLY A 239 -2.19 12.41 16.45
CA GLY A 239 -2.14 10.96 16.45
C GLY A 239 -3.31 10.34 15.69
N CYS A 240 -3.06 9.21 15.04
CA CYS A 240 -4.10 8.46 14.36
C CYS A 240 -4.98 7.69 15.37
N TRP A 241 -6.30 7.95 15.33
CA TRP A 241 -7.27 7.27 16.21
C TRP A 241 -7.28 5.75 16.00
N PHE A 242 -7.19 5.30 14.75
CA PHE A 242 -7.13 3.87 14.41
C PHE A 242 -5.93 3.19 15.08
N HIS A 243 -4.73 3.80 15.02
CA HIS A 243 -3.55 3.24 15.67
C HIS A 243 -3.64 3.27 17.19
N PHE A 244 -4.31 4.28 17.75
CA PHE A 244 -4.57 4.38 19.18
C PHE A 244 -5.52 3.27 19.67
N THR A 245 -6.65 3.06 19.00
CA THR A 245 -7.61 2.00 19.35
C THR A 245 -7.00 0.62 19.17
N GLN A 246 -6.24 0.40 18.11
CA GLN A 246 -5.49 -0.85 17.90
C GLN A 246 -4.49 -1.10 19.04
N SER A 247 -3.82 -0.06 19.54
CA SER A 247 -2.90 -0.17 20.68
C SER A 247 -3.63 -0.51 21.98
N CYS A 248 -4.78 0.10 22.22
CA CYS A 248 -5.65 -0.25 23.34
C CYS A 248 -6.12 -1.71 23.26
N TYR A 249 -6.59 -2.14 22.09
CA TYR A 249 -7.05 -3.51 21.86
C TYR A 249 -5.94 -4.55 22.07
N ARG A 250 -4.73 -4.31 21.54
CA ARG A 250 -3.55 -5.15 21.83
C ARG A 250 -3.23 -5.20 23.33
N ASN A 251 -3.45 -4.11 24.05
CA ASN A 251 -3.25 -4.08 25.49
C ASN A 251 -4.32 -4.90 26.25
N ILE A 252 -5.58 -4.84 25.82
CA ILE A 252 -6.67 -5.72 26.33
C ILE A 252 -6.28 -7.19 26.18
N GLN A 253 -5.76 -7.57 25.00
CA GLN A 253 -5.26 -8.93 24.75
C GLN A 253 -4.10 -9.30 25.68
N LYS A 254 -3.09 -8.44 25.81
CA LYS A 254 -1.92 -8.66 26.68
C LYS A 254 -2.31 -8.83 28.15
N LEU A 255 -3.29 -8.07 28.61
CA LEU A 255 -3.81 -8.13 29.98
C LEU A 255 -4.80 -9.27 30.20
N ARG A 256 -5.04 -10.14 29.19
CA ARG A 256 -5.98 -11.26 29.23
C ARG A 256 -7.42 -10.83 29.53
N LEU A 257 -7.81 -9.64 29.11
CA LEU A 257 -9.15 -9.07 29.30
C LEU A 257 -10.13 -9.46 28.19
N MET A 258 -9.74 -10.31 27.24
CA MET A 258 -10.58 -10.69 26.09
C MET A 258 -11.91 -11.30 26.51
N ASN A 259 -11.92 -12.17 27.55
CA ASN A 259 -13.17 -12.75 28.01
C ASN A 259 -14.16 -11.70 28.52
N LEU A 260 -13.67 -10.66 29.22
CA LEU A 260 -14.50 -9.54 29.66
C LEU A 260 -14.92 -8.67 28.48
N TYR A 261 -14.03 -8.45 27.51
CA TYR A 261 -14.33 -7.67 26.31
C TYR A 261 -15.40 -8.33 25.42
N ASP A 262 -15.38 -9.65 25.30
CA ASP A 262 -16.29 -10.38 24.41
C ASP A 262 -17.63 -10.68 25.10
N ASN A 263 -17.61 -11.03 26.39
CA ASN A 263 -18.76 -11.63 27.08
C ASN A 263 -19.39 -10.75 28.18
N ASP A 264 -18.73 -9.68 28.64
CA ASP A 264 -19.28 -8.76 29.66
C ASP A 264 -19.53 -7.37 29.05
N ILE A 265 -20.81 -7.03 28.88
CA ILE A 265 -21.24 -5.81 28.18
C ILE A 265 -20.70 -4.56 28.90
N ASP A 266 -20.77 -4.52 30.23
CA ASP A 266 -20.34 -3.35 31.01
C ASP A 266 -18.82 -3.15 30.94
N SER A 267 -18.03 -4.21 31.06
CA SER A 267 -16.57 -4.15 30.88
C SER A 267 -16.20 -3.77 29.45
N ARG A 268 -16.87 -4.33 28.44
CA ARG A 268 -16.65 -3.96 27.04
C ARG A 268 -16.92 -2.47 26.82
N ASP A 269 -18.06 -1.97 27.28
CA ASP A 269 -18.44 -0.57 27.12
C ASP A 269 -17.45 0.36 27.85
N LEU A 270 -16.96 -0.04 29.03
CA LEU A 270 -15.89 0.70 29.73
C LEU A 270 -14.59 0.72 28.90
N LEU A 271 -14.11 -0.44 28.44
CA LEU A 271 -12.89 -0.55 27.65
C LEU A 271 -12.97 0.25 26.34
N CYS A 272 -14.10 0.18 25.63
CA CYS A 272 -14.38 0.98 24.44
C CYS A 272 -14.47 2.48 24.76
N SER A 273 -15.03 2.86 25.91
CA SER A 273 -15.12 4.27 26.32
C SER A 273 -13.75 4.88 26.58
N PHE A 274 -12.78 4.10 27.08
CA PHE A 274 -11.38 4.54 27.14
C PHE A 274 -10.79 4.82 25.75
N MET A 275 -11.14 4.02 24.74
CA MET A 275 -10.76 4.26 23.34
C MET A 275 -11.46 5.51 22.76
N GLY A 276 -12.67 5.82 23.26
CA GLY A 276 -13.44 7.01 22.89
C GLY A 276 -12.93 8.32 23.49
N LEU A 277 -12.06 8.28 24.52
CA LEU A 277 -11.48 9.50 25.13
C LEU A 277 -10.76 10.38 24.11
N ALA A 278 -10.14 9.75 23.11
CA ALA A 278 -9.42 10.40 22.03
C ALA A 278 -10.33 11.21 21.07
N LEU A 279 -11.65 11.11 21.20
CA LEU A 279 -12.64 11.80 20.36
C LEU A 279 -13.37 12.93 21.11
N LEU A 280 -13.00 13.18 22.38
CA LEU A 280 -13.58 14.23 23.20
C LEU A 280 -12.78 15.54 23.10
N PRO A 281 -13.46 16.71 23.15
CA PRO A 281 -12.78 17.99 23.27
C PRO A 281 -11.74 17.95 24.40
N ILE A 282 -10.55 18.51 24.16
CA ILE A 282 -9.40 18.42 25.08
C ILE A 282 -9.78 18.80 26.52
N ALA A 283 -10.58 19.86 26.67
CA ALA A 283 -11.07 20.35 27.97
C ALA A 283 -11.93 19.34 28.75
N ARG A 284 -12.51 18.33 28.09
CA ARG A 284 -13.39 17.30 28.67
C ARG A 284 -12.71 15.96 28.90
N ILE A 285 -11.52 15.74 28.34
CA ILE A 285 -10.80 14.45 28.44
C ILE A 285 -10.51 14.10 29.90
N GLN A 286 -10.02 15.07 30.69
CA GLN A 286 -9.68 14.81 32.10
C GLN A 286 -10.91 14.47 32.94
N GLU A 287 -12.02 15.17 32.69
CA GLU A 287 -13.31 14.91 33.33
C GLU A 287 -13.83 13.50 32.99
N ALA A 288 -13.88 13.16 31.69
CA ALA A 288 -14.28 11.84 31.22
C ALA A 288 -13.41 10.72 31.79
N LEU A 289 -12.09 10.91 31.81
CA LEU A 289 -11.16 9.93 32.36
C LEU A 289 -11.42 9.68 33.85
N GLN A 290 -11.79 10.72 34.62
CA GLN A 290 -12.14 10.56 36.03
C GLN A 290 -13.44 9.78 36.20
N ILE A 291 -14.45 10.05 35.37
CA ILE A 291 -15.72 9.29 35.36
C ILE A 291 -15.47 7.81 35.08
N LEU A 292 -14.67 7.49 34.05
CA LEU A 292 -14.35 6.11 33.72
C LEU A 292 -13.59 5.40 34.85
N LYS A 293 -12.68 6.10 35.54
CA LYS A 293 -11.96 5.52 36.70
C LYS A 293 -12.90 5.16 37.85
N LEU A 294 -13.93 5.97 38.11
CA LEU A 294 -14.94 5.68 39.13
C LEU A 294 -15.74 4.43 38.76
N HIS A 295 -16.17 4.31 37.50
CA HIS A 295 -16.88 3.12 37.04
C HIS A 295 -16.01 1.85 37.05
N VAL A 296 -14.72 1.96 36.71
CA VAL A 296 -13.77 0.85 36.89
C VAL A 296 -13.65 0.45 38.36
N ALA A 297 -13.68 1.40 39.29
CA ALA A 297 -13.62 1.09 40.72
C ALA A 297 -14.91 0.43 41.24
N ALA A 298 -16.07 0.79 40.69
CA ALA A 298 -17.37 0.22 41.03
C ALA A 298 -17.65 -1.13 40.34
N SER A 299 -16.91 -1.48 39.28
CA SER A 299 -17.10 -2.73 38.54
C SER A 299 -16.79 -3.97 39.40
N PRO A 300 -17.55 -5.08 39.23
CA PRO A 300 -17.20 -6.39 39.79
C PRO A 300 -15.81 -6.88 39.39
N HIS A 301 -15.32 -6.44 38.22
CA HIS A 301 -14.01 -6.78 37.64
C HIS A 301 -12.95 -5.69 37.87
N SER A 302 -13.08 -4.90 38.94
CA SER A 302 -12.21 -3.75 39.19
C SER A 302 -10.72 -4.11 39.30
N LYS A 303 -10.37 -5.31 39.76
CA LYS A 303 -8.97 -5.74 39.89
C LYS A 303 -8.32 -5.88 38.50
N GLU A 304 -9.01 -6.54 37.58
CA GLU A 304 -8.60 -6.79 36.21
C GLU A 304 -8.57 -5.49 35.40
N LEU A 305 -9.62 -4.67 35.50
CA LEU A 305 -9.76 -3.43 34.73
C LEU A 305 -8.78 -2.33 35.19
N LYS A 306 -8.37 -2.30 36.47
CA LYS A 306 -7.36 -1.34 36.97
C LYS A 306 -6.01 -1.48 36.25
N CYS A 307 -5.63 -2.70 35.84
CA CYS A 307 -4.42 -2.93 35.05
C CYS A 307 -4.49 -2.21 33.70
N PHE A 308 -5.66 -2.19 33.06
CA PHE A 308 -5.87 -1.45 31.81
C PHE A 308 -5.81 0.07 32.03
N VAL A 309 -6.38 0.59 33.13
CA VAL A 309 -6.27 2.02 33.47
C VAL A 309 -4.80 2.45 33.68
N SER A 310 -3.94 1.57 34.20
CA SER A 310 -2.51 1.87 34.39
C SER A 310 -1.77 2.12 33.07
N TYR A 311 -2.23 1.53 31.96
CA TYR A 311 -1.69 1.77 30.62
C TYR A 311 -1.80 3.24 30.23
N PHE A 312 -2.91 3.90 30.56
CA PHE A 312 -3.14 5.32 30.30
C PHE A 312 -2.33 6.26 31.20
N LYS A 313 -1.89 5.77 32.38
CA LYS A 313 -1.00 6.53 33.27
C LYS A 313 0.47 6.48 32.80
N THR A 314 0.89 5.36 32.23
CA THR A 314 2.28 5.07 31.85
C THR A 314 2.59 5.42 30.40
N GLN A 315 1.64 5.21 29.48
CA GLN A 315 1.75 5.59 28.08
C GLN A 315 1.24 7.02 27.90
N ASN A 316 2.08 7.97 28.29
CA ASN A 316 2.02 9.40 27.95
C ASN A 316 0.61 9.95 27.68
N HIS A 317 0.04 10.67 28.66
CA HIS A 317 -1.12 11.57 28.53
C HIS A 317 -1.20 12.35 27.19
N ARG A 318 -0.06 12.60 26.54
CA ARG A 318 0.12 13.28 25.25
C ARG A 318 -0.43 12.53 24.02
N ILE A 319 -0.62 11.21 24.10
CA ILE A 319 -1.01 10.35 22.96
C ILE A 319 -2.46 10.61 22.56
N TYR A 320 -3.39 10.60 23.51
CA TYR A 320 -4.82 10.81 23.23
C TYR A 320 -5.23 12.29 23.15
N THR A 321 -4.47 13.23 23.75
CA THR A 321 -4.70 14.68 23.57
C THR A 321 -4.37 15.18 22.16
N ARG A 322 -3.68 14.35 21.38
CA ARG A 322 -3.24 14.67 20.03
C ARG A 322 -4.07 13.98 18.97
N VAL A 323 -5.09 13.17 19.26
CA VAL A 323 -5.85 12.48 18.19
C VAL A 323 -6.90 13.42 17.57
N ILE A 324 -7.20 13.26 16.27
CA ILE A 324 -8.16 14.10 15.51
C ILE A 324 -9.47 14.16 16.31
N GLN A 325 -9.93 15.39 16.58
CA GLN A 325 -11.18 15.69 17.26
C GLN A 325 -12.24 16.06 16.23
N PRO A 326 -13.21 15.18 15.96
CA PRO A 326 -14.57 15.70 15.85
C PRO A 326 -15.61 14.69 16.32
N HIS A 327 -16.29 14.98 17.43
CA HIS A 327 -17.75 14.87 17.52
C HIS A 327 -18.19 15.45 18.87
N ALA A 328 -18.68 16.70 18.88
CA ALA A 328 -19.32 17.29 20.07
C ALA A 328 -20.43 16.40 20.64
N ASN A 329 -21.03 15.56 19.79
CA ASN A 329 -22.10 14.62 20.15
C ASN A 329 -21.62 13.38 20.93
N LEU A 330 -20.33 13.01 20.90
CA LEU A 330 -19.83 11.87 21.68
C LEU A 330 -19.83 12.12 23.19
N TRP A 331 -19.82 13.39 23.62
CA TRP A 331 -19.99 13.74 25.03
C TRP A 331 -21.31 13.20 25.61
N ARG A 332 -22.38 13.09 24.80
CA ARG A 332 -23.65 12.48 25.25
C ARG A 332 -23.47 11.04 25.73
N PHE A 333 -22.57 10.28 25.12
CA PHE A 333 -22.27 8.90 25.55
C PHE A 333 -21.63 8.87 26.96
N PHE A 334 -20.75 9.83 27.27
CA PHE A 334 -20.16 9.97 28.59
C PHE A 334 -21.13 10.53 29.64
N THR A 335 -22.11 11.33 29.24
CA THR A 335 -23.19 11.74 30.15
C THR A 335 -24.11 10.59 30.55
N MET A 336 -24.24 9.53 29.73
CA MET A 336 -24.99 8.33 30.13
C MET A 336 -24.32 7.58 31.28
N PHE A 337 -22.99 7.58 31.36
CA PHE A 337 -22.27 7.07 32.53
C PHE A 337 -22.53 7.91 33.78
N LYS A 338 -22.66 9.25 33.66
CA LYS A 338 -23.05 10.10 34.80
C LYS A 338 -24.47 9.83 35.31
N ALA A 339 -25.35 9.29 34.47
CA ALA A 339 -26.75 9.00 34.85
C ALA A 339 -26.92 7.58 35.44
N ARG A 340 -25.89 6.73 35.37
CA ARG A 340 -25.91 5.33 35.82
C ARG A 340 -25.14 5.07 37.12
N GLY A 341 -24.37 6.04 37.59
CA GLY A 341 -23.73 6.04 38.92
C GLY A 341 -24.46 6.99 39.84
#